data_AF-A0A1X7AJ23-F1
#
_entry.id   AF-A0A1X7AJ23-F1
#
_cell.length_a   1.000
_cell.length_b   1.000
_cell.length_c   1.000
_cell.angle_alpha   90.00
_cell.angle_beta   90.00
_cell.angle_gamma   90.00
#
_symmetry.space_group_name_H-M   'P 1'
#
loop_
_entity.id
_entity.type
_entity.pdbx_description
1 polymer ?
#
loop_
_entity_poly.entity_id
_entity_poly.type
_entity_poly.pdbx_seq_one_letter_code
_entity_poly.pdbx_strand_id
1 'polypeptide(L)'
;MGEFLARLIKPVLLVLISGIVLVGCASVQESSSADRHKIYQTFIADQQLAPVEKITSFRFSGWKSLDDKYLIITSNYKKDYLVELNSSCVGLRHATTIKVNRFSDMSLSRLGDTISVIGGSAFPCHIKGIYPLTREQSRDLWDTVKGSGEVVIEKSVEAGKG
;
A
#
# COMPACT_ATOMS: atom_id res chain seq x y z
N MET A 1 68.21 -4.58 3.07
CA MET A 1 67.06 -3.95 2.37
C MET A 1 65.76 -4.74 2.65
N GLY A 2 65.37 -4.93 3.91
CA GLY A 2 64.21 -5.79 4.25
C GLY A 2 63.18 -5.16 5.19
N GLU A 3 63.56 -4.14 5.95
CA GLU A 3 62.74 -3.62 7.07
C GLU A 3 61.76 -2.50 6.66
N PHE A 4 61.89 -1.94 5.46
CA PHE A 4 61.05 -0.82 5.00
C PHE A 4 59.71 -1.27 4.41
N LEU A 5 59.65 -2.47 3.83
CA LEU A 5 58.45 -3.02 3.20
C LEU A 5 57.39 -3.46 4.23
N ALA A 6 57.80 -3.89 5.43
CA ALA A 6 56.88 -4.41 6.45
C ALA A 6 56.07 -3.31 7.19
N ARG A 7 56.50 -2.04 7.13
CA ARG A 7 55.83 -0.93 7.84
C ARG A 7 54.72 -0.26 7.05
N LEU A 8 54.69 -0.45 5.72
CA LEU A 8 53.67 0.12 4.83
C LEU A 8 52.46 -0.81 4.60
N ILE A 9 52.58 -2.11 4.92
CA ILE A 9 51.50 -3.09 4.71
C ILE A 9 50.41 -2.99 5.81
N LYS A 10 50.77 -2.56 7.02
CA LYS A 10 49.84 -2.43 8.16
C LYS A 10 48.70 -1.42 7.94
N PRO A 11 48.94 -0.19 7.44
CA PRO A 11 47.85 0.73 7.13
C PRO A 11 47.10 0.37 5.85
N VAL A 12 47.76 -0.26 4.87
CA VAL A 12 47.13 -0.65 3.58
C VAL A 12 46.15 -1.82 3.76
N LEU A 13 46.50 -2.80 4.60
CA LEU A 13 45.60 -3.92 4.92
C LEU A 13 44.37 -3.44 5.73
N LEU A 14 44.54 -2.43 6.59
CA LEU A 14 43.46 -1.88 7.42
C LEU A 14 42.48 -1.01 6.61
N VAL A 15 42.95 -0.36 5.53
CA VAL A 15 42.10 0.44 4.62
C VAL A 15 41.32 -0.45 3.64
N LEU A 16 41.88 -1.57 3.20
CA LEU A 16 41.21 -2.49 2.26
C LEU A 16 40.02 -3.26 2.87
N ILE A 17 40.03 -3.50 4.19
CA ILE A 17 38.93 -4.20 4.89
C ILE A 17 37.70 -3.28 5.11
N SER A 18 37.88 -1.96 5.09
CA SER A 18 36.79 -0.99 5.32
C SER A 18 35.89 -0.76 4.10
N GLY A 19 36.21 -1.31 2.92
CA GLY A 19 35.53 -0.96 1.66
C GLY A 19 34.28 -1.78 1.30
N ILE A 20 33.95 -2.86 2.02
CA ILE A 20 32.95 -3.85 1.54
C ILE A 20 31.56 -3.68 2.20
N VAL A 21 31.38 -2.79 3.18
CA VAL A 21 30.16 -2.78 4.03
C VAL A 21 28.99 -1.94 3.45
N LEU A 22 29.01 -1.53 2.18
CA LEU A 22 27.99 -0.59 1.65
C LEU A 22 27.04 -1.14 0.57
N VAL A 23 26.96 -2.46 0.35
CA VAL A 23 25.92 -3.06 -0.52
C VAL A 23 24.76 -3.55 0.36
N GLY A 24 24.01 -2.61 0.92
CA GLY A 24 22.90 -2.91 1.83
C GLY A 24 21.82 -1.82 1.83
N CYS A 25 21.54 -1.21 0.68
CA CYS A 25 20.44 -0.26 0.57
C CYS A 25 19.39 -0.74 -0.43
N ALA A 26 18.23 -1.10 0.14
CA ALA A 26 16.91 -0.93 -0.43
C ALA A 26 16.61 -1.66 -1.75
N SER A 27 16.50 -2.98 -1.73
CA SER A 27 15.51 -3.64 -2.58
C SER A 27 14.32 -4.07 -1.72
N VAL A 28 13.47 -3.10 -1.37
CA VAL A 28 12.11 -3.44 -0.93
C VAL A 28 11.44 -3.99 -2.18
N GLN A 29 11.32 -5.33 -2.25
CA GLN A 29 10.51 -5.99 -3.27
C GLN A 29 9.07 -5.62 -3.00
N GLU A 30 8.64 -4.54 -3.62
CA GLU A 30 7.27 -4.08 -3.58
C GLU A 30 6.41 -5.16 -4.25
N SER A 31 5.59 -5.84 -3.44
CA SER A 31 4.62 -6.83 -3.93
C SER A 31 3.89 -6.25 -5.13
N SER A 32 3.82 -6.96 -6.25
CA SER A 32 3.23 -6.41 -7.48
C SER A 32 1.78 -6.00 -7.21
N SER A 33 1.32 -4.91 -7.84
CA SER A 33 -0.07 -4.44 -7.71
C SER A 33 -1.10 -5.52 -8.11
N ALA A 34 -0.70 -6.48 -8.95
CA ALA A 34 -1.50 -7.64 -9.31
C ALA A 34 -1.69 -8.62 -8.15
N ASP A 35 -0.67 -8.82 -7.32
CA ASP A 35 -0.75 -9.70 -6.15
C ASP A 35 -1.64 -9.08 -5.06
N ARG A 36 -1.55 -7.77 -4.84
CA ARG A 36 -2.42 -7.04 -3.90
C ARG A 36 -3.87 -7.04 -4.36
N HIS A 37 -4.13 -6.92 -5.66
CA HIS A 37 -5.50 -7.01 -6.19
C HIS A 37 -6.19 -8.32 -5.81
N LYS A 38 -5.47 -9.45 -5.85
CA LYS A 38 -6.02 -10.75 -5.43
C LYS A 38 -6.40 -10.75 -3.95
N ILE A 39 -5.59 -10.15 -3.07
CA ILE A 39 -5.90 -10.04 -1.63
C ILE A 39 -7.25 -9.36 -1.42
N TYR A 40 -7.50 -8.24 -2.11
CA TYR A 40 -8.76 -7.51 -1.97
C TYR A 40 -9.95 -8.29 -2.52
N GLN A 41 -9.80 -8.94 -3.67
CA GLN A 41 -10.87 -9.75 -4.27
C GLN A 41 -11.21 -10.97 -3.41
N THR A 42 -10.20 -11.66 -2.88
CA THR A 42 -10.38 -12.75 -1.93
C THR A 42 -11.03 -12.27 -0.65
N PHE A 43 -10.60 -11.14 -0.09
CA PHE A 43 -11.23 -10.56 1.11
C PHE A 43 -12.72 -10.24 0.88
N ILE A 44 -13.07 -9.63 -0.25
CA ILE A 44 -14.46 -9.34 -0.63
C ILE A 44 -15.27 -10.63 -0.72
N ALA A 45 -14.72 -11.67 -1.33
CA ALA A 45 -15.38 -12.97 -1.50
C ALA A 45 -15.55 -13.72 -0.17
N ASP A 46 -14.49 -13.83 0.64
CA ASP A 46 -14.47 -14.57 1.91
C ASP A 46 -15.41 -13.93 2.93
N GLN A 47 -15.38 -12.60 3.03
CA GLN A 47 -16.24 -11.82 3.91
C GLN A 47 -17.65 -11.59 3.34
N GLN A 48 -17.92 -12.09 2.12
CA GLN A 48 -19.21 -11.98 1.43
C GLN A 48 -19.73 -10.53 1.38
N LEU A 49 -18.84 -9.59 1.07
CA LEU A 49 -19.18 -8.18 1.06
C LEU A 49 -20.10 -7.86 -0.10
N ALA A 50 -21.35 -7.48 0.22
CA ALA A 50 -22.31 -7.04 -0.78
C ALA A 50 -21.98 -5.60 -1.24
N PRO A 51 -21.80 -5.36 -2.55
CA PRO A 51 -21.61 -4.01 -3.06
C PRO A 51 -22.90 -3.20 -2.90
N VAL A 52 -22.77 -1.93 -2.54
CA VAL A 52 -23.86 -0.96 -2.52
C VAL A 52 -23.72 0.04 -3.65
N GLU A 53 -24.84 0.43 -4.26
CA GLU A 53 -24.81 1.44 -5.32
C GLU A 53 -24.61 2.84 -4.77
N LYS A 54 -25.22 3.14 -3.61
CA LYS A 54 -25.23 4.45 -3.00
C LYS A 54 -25.30 4.37 -1.49
N ILE A 55 -24.46 5.15 -0.82
CA ILE A 55 -24.54 5.38 0.62
C ILE A 55 -25.42 6.62 0.84
N THR A 56 -26.50 6.47 1.60
CA THR A 56 -27.32 7.59 2.06
C THR A 56 -26.78 8.10 3.41
N SER A 57 -26.89 9.41 3.65
CA SER A 57 -26.36 10.07 4.86
C SER A 57 -24.84 9.97 5.03
N PHE A 58 -24.10 9.96 3.92
CA PHE A 58 -22.65 9.96 3.91
C PHE A 58 -22.09 11.36 4.19
N ARG A 59 -21.33 11.50 5.28
CA ARG A 59 -20.46 12.66 5.52
C ARG A 59 -19.02 12.21 5.61
N PHE A 60 -18.17 12.70 4.72
CA PHE A 60 -16.75 12.37 4.69
C PHE A 60 -16.07 12.76 6.01
N SER A 61 -15.42 11.80 6.66
CA SER A 61 -14.70 12.01 7.93
C SER A 61 -13.22 11.68 7.83
N GLY A 62 -12.83 10.80 6.90
CA GLY A 62 -11.46 10.38 6.75
C GLY A 62 -11.31 9.33 5.67
N TRP A 63 -10.06 8.94 5.41
CA TRP A 63 -9.74 7.93 4.42
C TRP A 63 -8.40 7.26 4.76
N LYS A 64 -8.15 6.09 4.15
CA LYS A 64 -6.87 5.38 4.20
C LYS A 64 -6.57 4.81 2.83
N SER A 65 -5.33 4.96 2.38
CA SER A 65 -4.87 4.35 1.13
C SER A 65 -4.48 2.90 1.35
N LEU A 66 -5.03 1.96 0.56
CA LEU A 66 -4.60 0.55 0.58
C LEU A 66 -3.65 0.26 -0.58
N ASP A 67 -3.97 0.79 -1.76
CA ASP A 67 -3.17 0.75 -2.99
C ASP A 67 -3.73 1.77 -3.99
N ASP A 68 -3.26 1.75 -5.24
CA ASP A 68 -3.73 2.66 -6.28
C ASP A 68 -5.16 2.37 -6.80
N LYS A 69 -5.73 1.19 -6.50
CA LYS A 69 -7.11 0.83 -6.89
C LYS A 69 -8.10 0.75 -5.75
N TYR A 70 -7.62 0.69 -4.51
CA TYR A 70 -8.45 0.47 -3.33
C TYR A 70 -8.11 1.46 -2.25
N LEU A 71 -9.15 2.01 -1.64
CA LEU A 71 -9.04 2.86 -0.47
C LEU A 71 -10.18 2.56 0.50
N ILE A 72 -9.97 2.86 1.77
CA ILE A 72 -11.04 2.89 2.77
C ILE A 72 -11.47 4.34 2.92
N ILE A 73 -12.78 4.58 2.85
CA ILE A 73 -13.37 5.87 3.19
C ILE A 73 -14.17 5.70 4.48
N THR A 74 -13.94 6.61 5.42
CA THR A 74 -14.68 6.67 6.68
C THR A 74 -15.72 7.78 6.61
N SER A 75 -16.97 7.44 6.91
CA SER A 75 -18.05 8.41 7.06
C SER A 75 -18.25 8.81 8.53
N ASN A 76 -19.23 9.70 8.76
CA ASN A 76 -19.77 9.97 10.10
C ASN A 76 -20.10 8.68 10.86
N TYR A 77 -19.99 8.77 12.19
CA TYR A 77 -20.16 7.65 13.12
C TYR A 77 -19.18 6.48 12.91
N LYS A 78 -18.00 6.75 12.33
CA LYS A 78 -16.91 5.77 12.16
C LYS A 78 -17.35 4.54 11.33
N LYS A 79 -18.22 4.75 10.34
CA LYS A 79 -18.58 3.70 9.38
C LYS A 79 -17.54 3.71 8.27
N ASP A 80 -16.94 2.56 8.04
CA ASP A 80 -15.91 2.39 7.02
C ASP A 80 -16.48 1.70 5.78
N TYR A 81 -15.98 2.11 4.63
CA TYR A 81 -16.37 1.57 3.34
C TYR A 81 -15.10 1.29 2.53
N LEU A 82 -14.96 0.07 2.05
CA LEU A 82 -13.97 -0.25 1.02
C LEU A 82 -14.48 0.27 -0.32
N VAL A 83 -13.66 1.07 -0.98
CA VAL A 83 -13.96 1.65 -2.28
C VAL A 83 -12.98 1.06 -3.30
N GLU A 84 -13.53 0.42 -4.32
CA GLU A 84 -12.78 -0.04 -5.50
C GLU A 84 -12.91 1.01 -6.59
N LEU A 85 -11.80 1.31 -7.27
CA LEU A 85 -11.75 2.23 -8.42
C LEU A 85 -11.71 1.43 -9.74
N ASN A 86 -12.24 2.01 -10.82
CA ASN A 86 -12.29 1.36 -12.14
C ASN A 86 -10.89 1.08 -12.71
N SER A 87 -9.93 1.98 -12.46
CA SER A 87 -8.56 1.89 -12.93
C SER A 87 -7.59 2.28 -11.81
N SER A 88 -6.29 2.02 -12.04
CA SER A 88 -5.24 2.46 -11.13
C SER A 88 -5.23 3.99 -11.06
N CYS A 89 -5.43 4.53 -9.86
CA CYS A 89 -5.44 5.96 -9.60
C CYS A 89 -4.02 6.41 -9.27
N VAL A 90 -3.36 7.06 -10.23
CA VAL A 90 -1.94 7.42 -10.13
C VAL A 90 -1.69 8.29 -8.89
N GLY A 91 -0.79 7.79 -8.03
CA GLY A 91 -0.35 8.49 -6.82
C GLY A 91 -1.27 8.30 -5.61
N LEU A 92 -2.36 7.53 -5.71
CA LEU A 92 -3.28 7.31 -4.60
C LEU A 92 -2.59 6.59 -3.43
N ARG A 93 -1.72 5.61 -3.68
CA ARG A 93 -1.00 4.88 -2.63
C ARG A 93 -0.19 5.79 -1.71
N HIS A 94 0.41 6.84 -2.26
CA HIS A 94 1.27 7.77 -1.54
C HIS A 94 0.61 9.14 -1.29
N ALA A 95 -0.68 9.26 -1.60
CA ALA A 95 -1.40 10.51 -1.46
C ALA A 95 -1.54 10.89 0.02
N THR A 96 -1.25 12.15 0.32
CA THR A 96 -1.55 12.73 1.64
C THR A 96 -3.00 13.23 1.70
N THR A 97 -3.51 13.72 0.57
CA THR A 97 -4.83 14.35 0.47
C THR A 97 -5.55 13.86 -0.77
N ILE A 98 -6.82 13.49 -0.58
CA ILE A 98 -7.76 13.21 -1.67
C ILE A 98 -8.93 14.18 -1.63
N LYS A 99 -9.57 14.37 -2.77
CA LYS A 99 -10.87 15.02 -2.90
C LYS A 99 -11.90 14.00 -3.35
N VAL A 100 -12.97 13.88 -2.58
CA VAL A 100 -14.14 13.10 -2.97
C VAL A 100 -15.07 14.02 -3.75
N ASN A 101 -15.11 13.88 -5.08
CA ASN A 101 -16.02 14.65 -5.93
C ASN A 101 -17.35 13.92 -6.00
N ARG A 102 -18.38 14.56 -5.47
CA ARG A 102 -19.71 13.98 -5.29
C ARG A 102 -20.80 14.95 -5.68
N PHE A 103 -21.89 14.44 -6.24
CA PHE A 103 -23.04 15.28 -6.61
C PHE A 103 -23.78 15.86 -5.41
N SER A 104 -23.77 15.16 -4.26
CA SER A 104 -24.45 15.61 -3.05
C SER A 104 -23.55 15.41 -1.83
N ASP A 105 -23.54 16.39 -0.94
CA ASP A 105 -22.74 16.33 0.29
C ASP A 105 -23.22 15.31 1.33
N MET A 106 -24.39 14.71 1.11
CA MET A 106 -24.98 13.71 2.01
C MET A 106 -25.01 12.31 1.40
N SER A 107 -24.41 12.10 0.24
CA SER A 107 -24.34 10.77 -0.36
C SER A 107 -23.00 10.51 -1.04
N LEU A 108 -22.69 9.22 -1.18
CA LEU A 108 -21.64 8.75 -2.06
C LEU A 108 -22.23 7.68 -2.97
N SER A 109 -22.16 7.89 -4.27
CA SER A 109 -22.72 7.05 -5.32
C SER A 109 -21.61 6.44 -6.15
N ARG A 110 -21.67 5.14 -6.35
CA ARG A 110 -20.82 4.42 -7.31
C ARG A 110 -21.01 4.96 -8.73
N LEU A 111 -22.23 5.39 -9.04
CA LEU A 111 -22.59 5.97 -10.33
C LEU A 111 -22.31 7.47 -10.31
N GLY A 112 -21.14 7.85 -10.82
CA GLY A 112 -20.80 9.24 -11.15
C GLY A 112 -19.93 9.98 -10.14
N ASP A 113 -19.87 9.55 -8.88
CA ASP A 113 -18.91 10.15 -7.95
C ASP A 113 -17.50 9.61 -8.22
N THR A 114 -16.49 10.42 -7.90
CA THR A 114 -15.10 10.14 -8.23
C THR A 114 -14.15 10.57 -7.12
N ILE A 115 -12.94 10.01 -7.14
CA ILE A 115 -11.85 10.36 -6.23
C ILE A 115 -10.74 11.05 -7.03
N SER A 116 -10.29 12.20 -6.56
CA SER A 116 -9.12 12.89 -7.11
C SER A 116 -8.00 12.94 -6.09
N VAL A 117 -6.78 12.64 -6.52
CA VAL A 117 -5.58 12.77 -5.69
C VAL A 117 -5.04 14.19 -5.84
N ILE A 118 -4.87 14.91 -4.73
CA ILE A 118 -4.30 16.26 -4.78
C ILE A 118 -2.80 16.15 -5.04
N GLY A 119 -2.32 16.79 -6.11
CA GLY A 119 -0.94 16.68 -6.57
C GLY A 119 -0.63 15.40 -7.36
N GLY A 120 -1.64 14.58 -7.66
CA GLY A 120 -1.53 13.39 -8.50
C GLY A 120 -1.99 13.64 -9.94
N SER A 121 -2.64 12.63 -10.54
CA SER A 121 -3.25 12.74 -11.87
C SER A 121 -4.27 13.89 -11.97
N ALA A 122 -4.31 14.57 -13.11
CA ALA A 122 -5.31 15.58 -13.43
C ALA A 122 -6.72 14.99 -13.61
N PHE A 123 -6.83 13.70 -13.93
CA PHE A 123 -8.10 13.03 -14.19
C PHE A 123 -8.66 12.37 -12.92
N PRO A 124 -9.95 12.55 -12.62
CA PRO A 124 -10.59 11.90 -11.49
C PRO A 124 -10.73 10.39 -11.72
N CYS A 125 -10.63 9.62 -10.64
CA CYS A 125 -10.73 8.17 -10.65
C CYS A 125 -12.16 7.76 -10.30
N HIS A 126 -12.82 7.06 -11.22
CA HIS A 126 -14.20 6.64 -11.06
C HIS A 126 -14.34 5.48 -10.09
N ILE A 127 -15.37 5.55 -9.24
CA ILE A 127 -15.70 4.49 -8.28
C ILE A 127 -16.32 3.31 -9.04
N LYS A 128 -15.72 2.13 -8.89
CA LYS A 128 -16.22 0.87 -9.43
C LYS A 128 -17.21 0.21 -8.49
N GLY A 129 -16.87 0.15 -7.20
CA GLY A 129 -17.61 -0.58 -6.17
C GLY A 129 -17.45 0.07 -4.80
N ILE A 130 -18.50 -0.06 -3.97
CA ILE A 130 -18.53 0.43 -2.60
C ILE A 130 -19.00 -0.73 -1.71
N TYR A 131 -18.22 -1.11 -0.72
CA TYR A 131 -18.49 -2.24 0.14
C TYR A 131 -18.50 -1.76 1.60
N PRO A 132 -19.65 -1.80 2.29
CA PRO A 132 -19.71 -1.49 3.72
C PRO A 132 -18.83 -2.46 4.51
N LEU A 133 -18.06 -1.94 5.47
CA LEU A 133 -17.22 -2.73 6.35
C LEU A 133 -17.70 -2.59 7.80
N THR A 134 -17.63 -3.69 8.55
CA THR A 134 -17.61 -3.59 10.01
C THR A 134 -16.29 -3.01 10.49
N ARG A 135 -16.24 -2.60 11.76
CA ARG A 135 -15.01 -2.06 12.36
C ARG A 135 -13.90 -3.11 12.39
N GLU A 136 -14.29 -4.35 12.67
CA GLU A 136 -13.43 -5.52 12.72
C GLU A 136 -12.88 -5.80 11.33
N GLN A 137 -13.74 -5.87 10.31
CA GLN A 137 -13.33 -6.07 8.92
C GLN A 137 -12.38 -4.97 8.41
N SER A 138 -12.66 -3.71 8.73
CA SER A 138 -11.79 -2.57 8.37
C SER A 138 -10.41 -2.67 9.01
N ARG A 139 -10.35 -3.05 10.30
CA ARG A 139 -9.09 -3.26 11.00
C ARG A 139 -8.33 -4.44 10.43
N ASP A 140 -8.98 -5.58 10.28
CA ASP A 140 -8.34 -6.82 9.85
C ASP A 140 -7.81 -6.69 8.41
N LEU A 141 -8.54 -6.00 7.53
CA LEU A 141 -8.07 -5.66 6.19
C LEU A 141 -6.85 -4.73 6.24
N TRP A 142 -6.91 -3.68 7.06
CA TRP A 142 -5.81 -2.73 7.20
C TRP A 142 -4.52 -3.39 7.71
N ASP A 143 -4.64 -4.26 8.71
CA ASP A 143 -3.53 -4.97 9.32
C ASP A 143 -2.93 -5.99 8.34
N THR A 144 -3.77 -6.71 7.58
CA THR A 144 -3.32 -7.63 6.52
C THR A 144 -2.51 -6.90 5.45
N VAL A 145 -2.98 -5.73 5.01
CA VAL A 145 -2.38 -4.91 3.94
C VAL A 145 -1.08 -4.26 4.40
N LYS A 146 -1.03 -3.81 5.65
CA LYS A 146 0.17 -3.29 6.32
C LYS A 146 1.22 -4.38 6.49
N GLY A 147 0.84 -5.54 7.02
CA GLY A 147 1.73 -6.69 7.23
C GLY A 147 2.26 -7.29 5.93
N SER A 148 1.44 -7.32 4.87
CA SER A 148 1.87 -7.76 3.53
C SER A 148 2.90 -6.84 2.88
N GLY A 149 3.07 -5.60 3.37
CA GLY A 149 4.16 -4.71 2.95
C GLY A 149 5.50 -5.03 3.63
N GLU A 150 5.50 -5.86 4.67
CA GLU A 150 6.68 -6.16 5.50
C GLU A 150 7.14 -7.63 5.37
N VAL A 151 6.27 -8.55 4.97
CA VAL A 151 6.57 -10.00 4.94
C VAL A 151 6.83 -10.49 3.50
N VAL A 152 8.09 -10.43 3.07
CA VAL A 152 8.71 -11.41 2.14
C VAL A 152 10.17 -11.65 2.55
N ILE A 153 10.39 -12.40 3.64
CA ILE A 153 11.61 -13.21 3.81
C ILE A 153 11.20 -14.52 4.52
N GLU A 154 10.73 -15.48 3.74
CA GLU A 154 11.15 -16.87 3.96
C GLU A 154 11.75 -17.35 2.64
N LYS A 155 13.07 -17.21 2.52
CA LYS A 155 13.84 -17.98 1.54
C LYS A 155 14.60 -19.06 2.29
N SER A 156 14.12 -20.28 2.09
CA SER A 156 14.84 -21.55 1.96
C SER A 156 16.25 -21.60 2.53
N VAL A 157 16.41 -22.36 3.61
CA VAL A 157 17.68 -22.97 4.01
C VAL A 157 18.05 -24.04 2.99
N GLU A 158 19.03 -23.77 2.14
CA GLU A 158 19.79 -24.83 1.45
C GLU A 158 21.10 -25.06 2.21
N ALA A 159 21.08 -26.12 3.01
CA ALA A 159 22.27 -26.72 3.59
C ALA A 159 23.05 -27.44 2.48
N GLY A 160 24.09 -26.80 1.93
CA GLY A 160 25.07 -27.42 1.05
C GLY A 160 26.39 -27.63 1.80
N LYS A 161 26.59 -28.83 2.33
CA LYS A 161 27.82 -29.32 2.97
C LYS A 161 28.60 -30.14 1.95
N GLY A 162 29.92 -29.96 1.86
CA GLY A 162 30.83 -30.85 1.12
C GLY A 162 32.09 -30.16 0.66
#